data_AF-A0A2U2BLM6-F1
#
_entry.id   AF-A0A2U2BLM6-F1
#
_cell.length_a   1.000
_cell.length_b   1.000
_cell.length_c   1.000
_cell.angle_alpha   90.00
_cell.angle_beta   90.00
_cell.angle_gamma   90.00
#
_symmetry.space_group_name_H-M   'P 1'
#
loop_
_entity.id
_entity.type
_entity.pdbx_description
1 polymer ?
#
loop_
_entity_poly.entity_id
_entity_poly.type
_entity_poly.pdbx_seq_one_letter_code
_entity_poly.pdbx_strand_id
1 'polypeptide(L)'
;MRKEIEKKGHQLRLALRAAMYQRSHSTSYVANHVGISQSYLSELMRGDKPMEHVSDRHLRAFAAYLGVPPVAGFVLAGRLDASDFLEEVPPLEERLAKALGTVCASPSAAEAQIQESDLATLPVPVKMLIVLLYQQTQQADLFRPSQAWWESRRIVFQD
;
A
#
# COMPACT_ATOMS: atom_id res chain seq x y z
N MET A 1 4.31 28.16 -18.39
CA MET A 1 4.00 27.12 -17.39
C MET A 1 2.51 26.79 -17.45
N ARG A 2 2.10 25.81 -18.26
CA ARG A 2 0.74 25.26 -18.20
C ARG A 2 0.74 24.19 -17.13
N LYS A 3 0.02 24.42 -16.02
CA LYS A 3 -0.24 23.41 -14.99
C LYS A 3 -0.97 22.24 -15.66
N GLU A 4 -0.27 21.15 -15.94
CA GLU A 4 -0.90 19.85 -16.07
C GLU A 4 -1.53 19.55 -14.71
N ILE A 5 -2.82 19.88 -14.58
CA ILE A 5 -3.66 19.19 -13.61
C ILE A 5 -3.65 17.75 -14.13
N GLU A 6 -2.80 16.92 -13.54
CA GLU A 6 -2.74 15.49 -13.79
C GLU A 6 -4.15 14.95 -13.52
N LYS A 7 -4.95 14.82 -14.58
CA LYS A 7 -6.37 14.47 -14.45
C LYS A 7 -6.43 13.07 -13.90
N LYS A 8 -6.80 12.93 -12.61
CA LYS A 8 -7.00 11.66 -11.92
C LYS A 8 -7.66 10.63 -12.84
N GLY A 9 -7.07 9.44 -12.89
CA GLY A 9 -7.45 8.39 -13.84
C GLY A 9 -6.88 8.51 -15.25
N HIS A 10 -5.90 9.39 -15.48
CA HIS A 10 -5.13 9.41 -16.73
C HIS A 10 -4.42 8.07 -16.97
N GLN A 11 -3.81 7.50 -15.94
CA GLN A 11 -3.11 6.22 -16.04
C GLN A 11 -4.05 5.08 -16.41
N LEU A 12 -5.25 5.01 -15.83
CA LEU A 12 -6.27 4.03 -16.23
C LEU A 12 -6.66 4.19 -17.70
N ARG A 13 -6.83 5.42 -18.20
CA ARG A 13 -7.14 5.66 -19.61
C ARG A 13 -6.03 5.20 -20.55
N LEU A 14 -4.76 5.47 -20.20
CA LEU A 14 -3.61 5.02 -20.96
C LEU A 14 -3.54 3.48 -21.00
N ALA A 15 -3.69 2.83 -19.84
CA ALA A 15 -3.70 1.39 -19.73
C ALA A 15 -4.83 0.76 -20.56
N LEU A 16 -6.04 1.31 -20.50
CA LEU A 16 -7.17 0.85 -21.31
C LEU A 16 -6.91 1.02 -22.81
N ARG A 17 -6.36 2.17 -23.26
CA ARG A 17 -6.01 2.38 -24.68
C ARG A 17 -4.96 1.37 -25.15
N ALA A 18 -3.90 1.16 -24.36
CA ALA A 18 -2.84 0.22 -24.69
C ALA A 18 -3.40 -1.21 -24.81
N ALA A 19 -4.21 -1.65 -23.83
CA ALA A 19 -4.83 -2.98 -23.85
C ALA A 19 -5.83 -3.15 -25.00
N MET A 20 -6.63 -2.12 -25.30
CA MET A 20 -7.53 -2.12 -26.47
C MET A 20 -6.77 -2.25 -27.78
N TYR A 21 -5.70 -1.48 -27.94
CA TYR A 21 -4.87 -1.52 -29.14
C TYR A 21 -4.18 -2.89 -29.32
N GLN A 22 -3.53 -3.39 -28.26
CA GLN A 22 -2.84 -4.69 -28.29
C GLN A 22 -3.78 -5.86 -28.61
N ARG A 23 -5.03 -5.79 -28.14
CA ARG A 23 -6.03 -6.86 -28.32
C ARG A 23 -6.97 -6.62 -29.50
N SER A 24 -6.76 -5.54 -30.26
CA SER A 24 -7.64 -5.14 -31.37
C SER A 24 -9.12 -5.03 -30.96
N HIS A 25 -9.41 -4.60 -29.73
CA HIS A 25 -10.77 -4.43 -29.23
C HIS A 25 -11.29 -3.02 -29.47
N SER A 26 -12.53 -2.93 -29.96
CA SER A 26 -13.23 -1.66 -30.12
C SER A 26 -13.72 -1.11 -28.77
N THR A 27 -14.04 0.19 -28.73
CA THR A 27 -14.66 0.83 -27.56
C THR A 27 -16.01 0.17 -27.22
N SER A 28 -16.79 -0.24 -28.22
CA SER A 28 -18.06 -0.94 -27.98
C SER A 28 -17.85 -2.30 -27.32
N TYR A 29 -16.81 -3.05 -27.72
CA TYR A 29 -16.47 -4.33 -27.12
C TYR A 29 -16.14 -4.17 -25.63
N VAL A 30 -15.24 -3.24 -25.29
CA VAL A 30 -14.85 -3.02 -23.89
C VAL A 30 -16.01 -2.48 -23.05
N ALA A 31 -16.83 -1.59 -23.61
CA ALA A 31 -18.01 -1.08 -22.91
C ALA A 31 -18.96 -2.23 -22.53
N ASN A 32 -19.24 -3.14 -23.47
CA ASN A 32 -20.05 -4.32 -23.22
C ASN A 32 -19.40 -5.26 -22.19
N HIS A 33 -18.09 -5.51 -22.31
CA HIS A 33 -17.35 -6.37 -21.39
C HIS A 33 -17.35 -5.86 -19.94
N VAL A 34 -17.26 -4.53 -19.77
CA VAL A 34 -17.22 -3.88 -18.45
C VAL A 34 -18.63 -3.59 -17.91
N GLY A 35 -19.67 -3.75 -18.74
CA GLY A 35 -21.07 -3.55 -18.36
C GLY A 35 -21.51 -2.08 -18.32
N ILE A 36 -20.96 -1.25 -19.20
CA ILE A 36 -21.31 0.19 -19.32
C ILE A 36 -21.71 0.55 -20.75
N SER A 37 -22.39 1.69 -20.93
CA SER A 37 -22.71 2.17 -22.28
C SER A 37 -21.45 2.62 -23.03
N GLN A 38 -21.44 2.45 -24.34
CA GLN A 38 -20.34 2.92 -25.19
C GLN A 38 -20.15 4.45 -25.09
N SER A 39 -21.24 5.21 -24.97
CA SER A 39 -21.17 6.66 -24.78
C SER A 39 -20.46 7.03 -23.48
N TYR A 40 -20.82 6.35 -22.38
CA TYR A 40 -20.19 6.56 -21.08
C TYR A 40 -18.71 6.18 -21.09
N LEU A 41 -18.34 5.04 -21.69
CA LEU A 41 -16.92 4.71 -21.85
C LEU A 41 -16.18 5.75 -22.70
N SER A 42 -16.83 6.27 -23.75
CA SER A 42 -16.20 7.30 -24.61
C SER A 42 -15.99 8.63 -23.88
N GLU A 43 -16.92 9.03 -23.01
CA GLU A 43 -16.77 10.20 -22.12
C GLU A 43 -15.64 10.01 -21.11
N LEU A 44 -15.55 8.81 -20.50
CA LEU A 44 -14.46 8.45 -19.60
C LEU A 44 -13.11 8.47 -20.33
N MET A 45 -13.01 7.90 -21.54
CA MET A 45 -11.77 7.81 -22.31
C MET A 45 -11.28 9.16 -22.85
N ARG A 46 -12.19 10.11 -23.09
CA ARG A 46 -11.87 11.52 -23.40
C ARG A 46 -11.46 12.30 -22.16
N GLY A 47 -11.96 11.89 -20.98
CA GLY A 47 -11.76 12.59 -19.72
C GLY A 47 -12.75 13.74 -19.53
N ASP A 48 -13.92 13.64 -20.16
CA ASP A 48 -15.07 14.52 -19.91
C ASP A 48 -15.76 14.15 -18.60
N LYS A 49 -15.69 12.85 -18.23
CA LYS A 49 -16.10 12.35 -16.93
C LYS A 49 -14.89 11.88 -16.12
N PRO A 50 -14.85 12.18 -14.81
CA PRO A 50 -13.75 11.75 -13.94
C PRO A 50 -13.81 10.23 -13.71
N MET A 51 -12.68 9.57 -13.92
CA MET A 51 -12.53 8.12 -13.68
C MET A 51 -12.60 7.77 -12.19
N GLU A 52 -12.25 8.68 -11.29
CA GLU A 52 -12.34 8.46 -9.84
C GLU A 52 -13.80 8.31 -9.33
N HIS A 53 -14.79 8.85 -10.06
CA HIS A 53 -16.21 8.72 -9.72
C HIS A 53 -16.86 7.47 -10.32
N VAL A 54 -16.10 6.65 -11.04
CA VAL A 54 -16.61 5.38 -11.55
C VAL A 54 -16.88 4.43 -10.38
N SER A 55 -18.00 3.71 -10.46
CA SER A 55 -18.39 2.76 -9.41
C SER A 55 -17.35 1.66 -9.22
N ASP A 56 -17.22 1.17 -7.98
CA ASP A 56 -16.30 0.08 -7.63
C ASP A 56 -16.46 -1.15 -8.53
N ARG A 57 -17.72 -1.47 -8.87
CA ARG A 57 -18.05 -2.56 -9.80
C ARG A 57 -17.37 -2.39 -11.15
N HIS A 58 -17.45 -1.21 -11.74
CA HIS A 58 -16.87 -0.95 -13.06
C HIS A 58 -15.34 -0.84 -12.98
N LEU A 59 -14.77 -0.28 -11.90
CA LEU A 59 -13.31 -0.28 -11.70
C LEU A 59 -12.74 -1.69 -11.58
N ARG A 60 -13.42 -2.59 -10.86
CA ARG A 60 -13.07 -4.01 -10.81
C ARG A 60 -13.15 -4.67 -12.18
N ALA A 61 -14.17 -4.36 -12.97
CA ALA A 61 -14.31 -4.87 -14.33
C ALA A 61 -13.24 -4.30 -15.29
N PHE A 62 -12.83 -3.04 -15.14
CA PHE A 62 -11.67 -2.50 -15.86
C PHE A 62 -10.37 -3.18 -15.45
N ALA A 63 -10.14 -3.43 -14.16
CA ALA A 63 -8.97 -4.16 -13.68
C ALA A 63 -8.93 -5.60 -14.23
N ALA A 64 -10.08 -6.29 -14.20
CA ALA A 64 -10.23 -7.63 -14.77
C ALA A 64 -9.96 -7.62 -16.28
N TYR A 65 -10.49 -6.64 -17.01
CA TYR A 65 -10.17 -6.45 -18.42
C TYR A 65 -8.67 -6.25 -18.62
N LEU A 66 -8.00 -5.44 -17.81
CA LEU A 66 -6.56 -5.21 -17.91
C LEU A 66 -5.71 -6.41 -17.48
N GLY A 67 -6.28 -7.41 -16.82
CA GLY A 67 -5.55 -8.57 -16.28
C GLY A 67 -4.75 -8.22 -15.02
N VAL A 68 -5.19 -7.23 -14.25
CA VAL A 68 -4.53 -6.77 -13.02
C VAL A 68 -5.45 -6.94 -11.81
N PRO A 69 -4.91 -7.04 -10.58
CA PRO A 69 -5.72 -7.07 -9.36
C PRO A 69 -6.60 -5.81 -9.23
N PRO A 70 -7.80 -5.91 -8.60
CA PRO A 70 -8.69 -4.78 -8.39
C PRO A 70 -8.03 -3.53 -7.82
N VAL A 71 -7.12 -3.70 -6.85
CA VAL A 71 -6.37 -2.61 -6.20
C VAL A 71 -5.60 -1.75 -7.22
N ALA A 72 -4.99 -2.37 -8.22
CA ALA A 72 -4.31 -1.64 -9.29
C ALA A 72 -5.29 -0.80 -10.12
N GLY A 73 -6.52 -1.30 -10.34
CA GLY A 73 -7.58 -0.52 -10.98
C GLY A 73 -7.97 0.74 -10.20
N PHE A 74 -8.05 0.67 -8.86
CA PHE A 74 -8.33 1.82 -8.00
C PHE A 74 -7.18 2.84 -7.99
N VAL A 75 -5.93 2.37 -7.95
CA VAL A 75 -4.73 3.24 -8.06
C VAL A 75 -4.70 3.93 -9.41
N LEU A 76 -4.85 3.17 -10.50
CA LEU A 76 -4.84 3.72 -11.86
C LEU A 76 -5.98 4.72 -12.09
N ALA A 77 -7.12 4.55 -11.42
CA ALA A 77 -8.25 5.48 -11.45
C ALA A 77 -8.01 6.77 -10.64
N GLY A 78 -6.95 6.83 -9.82
CA GLY A 78 -6.68 7.94 -8.91
C GLY A 78 -7.56 7.96 -7.66
N ARG A 79 -8.10 6.80 -7.25
CA ARG A 79 -8.88 6.64 -6.00
C ARG A 79 -8.04 6.21 -4.81
N LEU A 80 -6.90 5.59 -5.08
CA LEU A 80 -5.90 5.23 -4.09
C LEU A 80 -4.58 5.86 -4.49
N ASP A 81 -3.93 6.50 -3.54
CA ASP A 81 -2.60 7.09 -3.68
C ASP A 81 -1.54 6.14 -3.10
N ALA A 82 -0.28 6.32 -3.49
CA ALA A 82 0.81 5.50 -2.96
C ALA A 82 0.90 5.57 -1.42
N SER A 83 0.53 6.70 -0.83
CA SER A 83 0.45 6.89 0.62
C SER A 83 -0.57 5.97 1.30
N ASP A 84 -1.63 5.56 0.61
CA ASP A 84 -2.65 4.65 1.19
C ASP A 84 -2.11 3.24 1.44
N PHE A 85 -0.93 2.92 0.87
CA PHE A 85 -0.24 1.65 1.06
C PHE A 85 0.93 1.75 2.05
N LEU A 86 1.25 2.96 2.51
CA LEU A 86 2.32 3.21 3.46
C LEU A 86 1.72 3.34 4.85
N GLU A 87 2.24 2.56 5.79
CA GLU A 87 1.96 2.82 7.20
C GLU A 87 2.62 4.14 7.60
N GLU A 88 1.88 4.99 8.32
CA GLU A 88 2.48 6.15 8.96
C GLU A 88 3.61 5.67 9.87
N VAL A 89 4.83 6.15 9.63
CA VAL A 89 5.97 5.80 10.46
C VAL A 89 5.79 6.52 11.80
N PRO A 90 5.62 5.80 12.93
CA PRO A 90 5.45 6.46 14.21
C PRO A 90 6.71 7.26 14.57
N PRO A 91 6.59 8.29 15.44
CA PRO A 91 7.73 9.03 15.94
C PRO A 91 8.81 8.10 16.53
N LEU A 92 10.08 8.54 16.48
CA LEU A 92 11.22 7.74 16.94
C LEU A 92 11.04 7.28 18.40
N GLU A 93 10.52 8.15 19.25
CA GLU A 93 10.28 7.89 20.67
C GLU A 93 9.27 6.75 20.88
N GLU A 94 8.18 6.72 20.11
CA GLU A 94 7.17 5.67 20.18
C GLU A 94 7.73 4.32 19.70
N ARG A 95 8.48 4.35 18.60
CA ARG A 95 9.16 3.16 18.07
C ARG A 95 10.18 2.61 19.07
N LEU A 96 10.93 3.49 19.72
CA LEU A 96 11.90 3.12 20.76
C LEU A 96 11.21 2.57 22.00
N ALA A 97 10.13 3.18 22.48
CA ALA A 97 9.38 2.67 23.63
C ALA A 97 8.87 1.25 23.37
N LYS A 98 8.27 1.00 22.19
CA LYS A 98 7.81 -0.33 21.79
C LYS A 98 8.95 -1.34 21.69
N ALA A 99 10.08 -0.95 21.10
CA ALA A 99 11.24 -1.81 20.97
C ALA A 99 11.87 -2.14 22.34
N LEU A 100 11.96 -1.17 23.25
CA LEU A 100 12.46 -1.38 24.61
C LEU A 100 11.53 -2.29 25.41
N GLY A 101 10.21 -2.19 25.26
CA GLY A 101 9.28 -3.15 25.86
C GLY A 101 9.55 -4.59 25.40
N THR A 102 9.90 -4.76 24.12
CA THR A 102 10.31 -6.08 23.58
C THR A 102 11.64 -6.55 24.17
N VAL A 103 12.61 -5.65 24.35
CA VAL A 103 13.89 -5.95 25.01
C VAL A 103 13.66 -6.38 26.46
N CYS A 104 12.86 -5.64 27.23
CA CYS A 104 12.56 -5.93 28.63
C CYS A 104 11.80 -7.24 28.82
N ALA A 105 10.94 -7.62 27.86
CA ALA A 105 10.25 -8.91 27.87
C ALA A 105 11.15 -10.10 27.49
N SER A 106 12.42 -9.88 27.14
CA SER A 106 13.33 -10.94 26.71
C SER A 106 13.88 -11.77 27.87
N PRO A 107 14.26 -13.05 27.63
CA PRO A 107 14.94 -13.86 28.64
C PRO A 107 16.22 -13.22 29.18
N SER A 108 17.00 -12.59 28.30
CA SER A 108 18.25 -11.90 28.70
C SER A 108 17.98 -10.71 29.63
N ALA A 109 16.91 -9.95 29.41
CA ALA A 109 16.51 -8.88 30.30
C ALA A 109 15.99 -9.42 31.65
N ALA A 110 15.24 -10.53 31.62
CA ALA A 110 14.78 -11.19 32.84
C ALA A 110 15.95 -11.72 33.70
N GLU A 111 16.95 -12.35 33.08
CA GLU A 111 18.17 -12.82 33.73
C GLU A 111 18.98 -11.65 34.34
N ALA A 112 19.09 -10.54 33.61
CA ALA A 112 19.76 -9.33 34.07
C ALA A 112 18.89 -8.46 35.01
N GLN A 113 17.66 -8.89 35.32
CA GLN A 113 16.67 -8.17 36.13
C GLN A 113 16.38 -6.73 35.63
N ILE A 114 16.45 -6.52 34.32
CA ILE A 114 16.19 -5.23 33.68
C ILE A 114 14.69 -5.01 33.52
N GLN A 115 14.19 -3.89 34.03
CA GLN A 115 12.81 -3.44 33.88
C GLN A 115 12.72 -2.22 32.96
N GLU A 116 11.50 -1.93 32.49
CA GLU A 116 11.26 -0.74 31.64
C GLU A 116 11.68 0.57 32.32
N SER A 117 11.50 0.69 33.64
CA SER A 117 11.93 1.86 34.42
C SER A 117 13.43 2.12 34.33
N ASP A 118 14.23 1.07 34.24
CA ASP A 118 15.70 1.17 34.18
C ASP A 118 16.16 1.74 32.84
N LEU A 119 15.41 1.44 31.78
CA LEU A 119 15.71 1.91 30.43
C LEU A 119 15.02 3.25 30.11
N ALA A 120 13.91 3.57 30.78
CA ALA A 120 13.09 4.75 30.52
C ALA A 120 13.84 6.07 30.67
N THR A 121 14.78 6.16 31.61
CA THR A 121 15.55 7.38 31.91
C THR A 121 16.79 7.55 31.03
N LEU A 122 17.17 6.53 30.26
CA LEU A 122 18.38 6.57 29.45
C LEU A 122 18.27 7.57 28.28
N PRO A 123 19.40 8.19 27.87
CA PRO A 123 19.44 9.01 26.66
C PRO A 123 19.01 8.22 25.41
N VAL A 124 18.35 8.91 24.47
CA VAL A 124 17.87 8.32 23.21
C VAL A 124 18.95 7.52 22.45
N PRO A 125 20.20 8.01 22.30
CA PRO A 125 21.24 7.24 21.62
C PRO A 125 21.57 5.90 22.31
N VAL A 126 21.48 5.85 23.64
CA VAL A 126 21.76 4.63 24.41
C VAL A 126 20.63 3.63 24.26
N LYS A 127 19.37 4.10 24.32
CA LYS A 127 18.18 3.28 24.04
C LYS A 127 18.26 2.66 22.64
N MET A 128 18.65 3.46 21.64
CA MET A 128 18.87 2.99 20.27
C MET A 128 19.95 1.91 20.20
N LEU A 129 21.10 2.13 20.84
CA LEU A 129 22.19 1.16 20.87
C LEU A 129 21.73 -0.18 21.46
N ILE A 130 21.02 -0.16 22.61
CA ILE A 130 20.51 -1.37 23.26
C ILE A 130 19.57 -2.13 22.32
N VAL A 131 18.63 -1.42 21.69
CA VAL A 131 17.69 -2.03 20.73
C VAL A 131 18.43 -2.65 19.54
N LEU A 132 19.43 -1.97 18.97
CA LEU A 132 20.21 -2.48 17.84
C LEU A 132 21.02 -3.73 18.21
N LEU A 133 21.64 -3.73 19.40
CA LEU A 133 22.37 -4.90 19.89
C LEU A 133 21.43 -6.09 20.09
N TYR A 134 20.25 -5.86 20.65
CA TYR A 134 19.25 -6.91 20.85
C TYR A 134 18.69 -7.45 19.52
N GLN A 135 18.51 -6.61 18.51
CA GLN A 135 18.14 -7.06 17.15
C GLN A 135 19.18 -7.98 16.55
N GLN A 136 20.46 -7.60 16.68
CA GLN A 136 21.58 -8.35 16.13
C GLN A 136 21.70 -9.75 16.76
N THR A 137 21.38 -9.90 18.06
CA THR A 137 21.46 -11.20 18.74
C THR A 137 20.30 -12.14 18.41
N GLN A 138 19.13 -11.60 18.08
CA GLN A 138 17.91 -12.39 17.83
C GLN A 138 17.75 -12.85 16.37
N GLN A 139 18.63 -12.41 15.44
CA GLN A 139 18.34 -12.47 13.99
C GLN A 139 16.92 -11.96 13.64
N ALA A 140 16.41 -11.03 14.44
CA ALA A 140 15.07 -10.49 14.32
C ALA A 140 15.20 -8.99 14.04
N ASP A 141 14.79 -8.59 12.84
CA ASP A 141 14.79 -7.18 12.42
C ASP A 141 13.72 -6.38 13.19
N LEU A 142 14.01 -5.90 14.41
CA LEU A 142 13.04 -5.09 15.17
C LEU A 142 12.97 -3.63 14.65
N PHE A 143 13.87 -3.22 13.75
CA PHE A 143 13.84 -1.96 13.00
C PHE A 143 13.65 -2.26 11.50
N ARG A 144 12.52 -2.86 11.12
CA ARG A 144 12.10 -2.85 9.71
C ARG A 144 11.59 -1.45 9.35
N PRO A 145 12.03 -0.85 8.23
CA PRO A 145 11.21 0.14 7.54
C PRO A 145 9.91 -0.59 7.14
N SER A 146 8.76 -0.14 7.67
CA SER A 146 7.40 -0.63 7.40
C SER A 146 7.34 -2.03 6.75
N GLN A 147 7.26 -3.08 7.56
CA GLN A 147 6.92 -4.40 7.04
C GLN A 147 5.53 -4.32 6.40
N ALA A 148 5.51 -4.15 5.08
CA ALA A 148 4.92 -5.13 4.21
C ALA A 148 3.77 -5.94 4.84
N TRP A 149 2.56 -5.37 4.84
CA TRP A 149 1.31 -6.03 5.24
C TRP A 149 1.06 -7.38 4.52
N TRP A 150 1.84 -7.72 3.49
CA TRP A 150 1.83 -8.99 2.78
C TRP A 150 2.65 -10.12 3.43
N GLU A 151 3.60 -9.85 4.33
CA GLU A 151 4.41 -10.91 4.97
C GLU A 151 3.69 -11.58 6.15
N SER A 152 2.74 -10.87 6.79
CA SER A 152 2.08 -11.34 8.03
C SER A 152 0.82 -12.19 7.82
N ARG A 153 0.46 -12.54 6.57
CA ARG A 153 -0.63 -13.50 6.33
C ARG A 153 -0.15 -14.67 5.48
N ARG A 154 0.20 -15.77 6.16
CA ARG A 154 -0.24 -17.10 5.69
C ARG A 154 -1.78 -17.04 5.63
N ILE A 155 -2.33 -16.51 4.55
CA ILE A 155 -3.73 -16.73 4.19
C ILE A 155 -3.80 -18.22 3.88
N VAL A 156 -4.10 -19.02 4.89
CA VAL A 156 -4.61 -20.37 4.66
C VAL A 156 -5.99 -20.14 4.06
N PHE A 157 -6.08 -20.21 2.73
CA PHE A 157 -7.36 -20.52 2.11
C PHE A 157 -7.67 -21.95 2.55
N GLN A 158 -8.58 -22.09 3.52
CA GLN A 158 -9.29 -23.34 3.71
C GLN A 158 -10.35 -23.40 2.62
N ASP A 159 -10.30 -24.47 1.83
CA ASP A 159 -11.22 -24.79 0.74
C ASP A 159 -12.70 -24.75 1.17
#